data_AF-A0A2N3XYY8-F1
#
_entry.id   AF-A0A2N3XYY8-F1
#
_cell.length_a   1.000
_cell.length_b   1.000
_cell.length_c   1.000
_cell.angle_alpha   90.00
_cell.angle_beta   90.00
_cell.angle_gamma   90.00
#
_symmetry.space_group_name_H-M   'P 1'
#
loop_
_entity.id
_entity.type
_entity.pdbx_description
1 polymer ?
#
loop_
_entity_poly.entity_id
_entity_poly.type
_entity_poly.pdbx_seq_one_letter_code
_entity_poly.pdbx_strand_id
1 'polypeptide(L)'
;MSEPMSPQQGAAMQAAGMVMTPFNPVTGAAMIAAGTVSGHQTFEIQPEQLPRVLAGLDEVRGKYVEAQRLAVQLSAVTPPFADDTTVAAFKKIRERAQGGEGCLYDTAQGMIDWVDGFKAAVQKAIEDHQRIDDENRMA
;
A
#
# COMPACT_ATOMS: atom_id res chain seq x y z
N MET A 1 -9.30 -13.50 30.64
CA MET A 1 -9.65 -14.01 29.31
C MET A 1 -9.11 -13.02 28.32
N SER A 2 -8.13 -13.39 27.51
CA SER A 2 -7.55 -12.46 26.51
C SER A 2 -8.55 -12.31 25.37
N GLU A 3 -8.92 -11.08 25.03
CA GLU A 3 -9.80 -10.81 23.90
C GLU A 3 -9.22 -11.43 22.61
N PRO A 4 -10.05 -12.05 21.75
CA PRO A 4 -9.59 -12.54 20.47
C PRO A 4 -9.10 -11.36 19.63
N MET A 5 -7.90 -11.50 19.09
CA MET A 5 -7.23 -10.49 18.29
C MET A 5 -8.12 -10.06 17.13
N SER A 6 -8.31 -8.75 16.97
CA SER A 6 -9.13 -8.21 15.89
C SER A 6 -8.46 -8.46 14.53
N PRO A 7 -9.23 -8.60 13.43
CA PRO A 7 -8.69 -8.77 12.09
C PRO A 7 -7.72 -7.65 11.66
N GLN A 8 -7.92 -6.42 12.15
CA GLN A 8 -7.02 -5.28 11.95
C GLN A 8 -5.67 -5.48 12.65
N GLN A 9 -5.68 -6.02 13.87
CA GLN A 9 -4.46 -6.39 14.58
C GLN A 9 -3.76 -7.55 13.87
N GLY A 10 -4.50 -8.53 13.34
CA GLY A 10 -3.94 -9.63 12.54
C GLY A 10 -3.23 -9.15 11.26
N ALA A 11 -3.86 -8.26 10.48
CA ALA A 11 -3.27 -7.69 9.27
C ALA A 11 -2.05 -6.81 9.58
N ALA A 12 -2.12 -5.99 10.64
CA ALA A 12 -0.99 -5.19 11.10
C ALA A 12 0.17 -6.06 11.60
N MET A 13 -0.11 -7.17 12.30
CA MET A 13 0.91 -8.09 12.79
C MET A 13 1.51 -8.94 11.67
N GLN A 14 0.76 -9.29 10.63
CA GLN A 14 1.30 -9.90 9.41
C GLN A 14 2.19 -8.93 8.64
N ALA A 15 1.75 -7.69 8.45
CA ALA A 15 2.57 -6.64 7.82
C ALA A 15 3.83 -6.32 8.65
N ALA A 16 3.76 -6.42 9.97
CA ALA A 16 4.89 -6.26 10.89
C ALA A 16 5.76 -7.52 11.06
N GLY A 17 5.46 -8.60 10.32
CA GLY A 17 6.26 -9.83 10.34
C GLY A 17 6.09 -10.72 11.58
N MET A 18 5.15 -10.42 12.47
CA MET A 18 4.94 -11.09 13.75
C MET A 18 4.10 -12.39 13.66
N VAL A 19 3.51 -12.68 12.50
CA VAL A 19 2.66 -13.87 12.26
C VAL A 19 2.98 -14.47 10.89
N MET A 20 3.04 -15.80 10.80
CA MET A 20 3.23 -16.52 9.53
C MET A 20 2.19 -16.17 8.47
N THR A 21 2.62 -16.15 7.21
CA THR A 21 1.73 -16.02 6.06
C THR A 21 0.84 -17.25 5.96
N PRO A 22 -0.50 -17.09 5.96
CA PRO A 22 -1.41 -18.20 5.73
C PRO A 22 -1.38 -18.60 4.24
N PHE A 23 -1.40 -19.91 3.98
CA PHE A 23 -1.51 -20.46 2.63
C PHE A 23 -2.82 -21.24 2.49
N ASN A 24 -3.50 -21.08 1.37
CA ASN A 24 -4.72 -21.83 1.08
C ASN A 24 -4.36 -23.33 0.93
N PRO A 25 -4.98 -24.23 1.72
CA PRO A 25 -4.59 -25.65 1.75
C PRO A 25 -4.98 -26.42 0.49
N VAL A 26 -5.87 -25.87 -0.34
CA VAL A 26 -6.32 -26.49 -1.59
C VAL A 26 -5.51 -26.00 -2.77
N THR A 27 -5.28 -24.68 -2.86
CA THR A 27 -4.63 -24.07 -4.02
C THR A 27 -3.14 -23.82 -3.82
N GLY A 28 -2.64 -23.85 -2.58
CA GLY A 28 -1.26 -23.47 -2.24
C GLY A 28 -0.99 -21.97 -2.30
N ALA A 29 -2.00 -21.14 -2.58
CA ALA A 29 -1.82 -19.70 -2.74
C ALA A 29 -1.55 -19.00 -1.40
N ALA A 30 -0.62 -18.06 -1.38
CA ALA A 30 -0.40 -17.17 -0.26
C ALA A 30 -1.62 -16.25 -0.08
N MET A 31 -2.14 -16.15 1.14
CA MET A 31 -3.29 -15.32 1.48
C MET A 31 -2.81 -14.01 2.10
N ILE A 32 -2.76 -12.96 1.31
CA ILE A 32 -2.25 -11.65 1.73
C ILE A 32 -3.40 -10.73 2.11
N ALA A 33 -3.52 -10.40 3.39
CA ALA A 33 -4.49 -9.40 3.86
C ALA A 33 -3.97 -7.98 3.61
N ALA A 34 -4.75 -7.16 2.89
CA ALA A 34 -4.47 -5.75 2.72
C ALA A 34 -5.73 -4.91 2.94
N GLY A 35 -5.58 -3.79 3.66
CA GLY A 35 -6.66 -2.83 3.87
C GLY A 35 -6.80 -1.95 2.63
N THR A 36 -7.90 -2.04 1.89
CA THR A 36 -8.20 -1.15 0.76
C THR A 36 -9.10 0.00 1.19
N VAL A 37 -9.25 1.01 0.33
CA VAL A 37 -10.24 2.10 0.52
C VAL A 37 -11.69 1.59 0.65
N SER A 38 -11.97 0.35 0.22
CA SER A 38 -13.29 -0.31 0.32
C SER A 38 -13.35 -1.34 1.46
N GLY A 39 -12.37 -1.36 2.36
CA GLY A 39 -12.27 -2.32 3.47
C GLY A 39 -11.18 -3.38 3.28
N HIS A 40 -11.16 -4.39 4.15
CA HIS A 40 -10.16 -5.45 4.11
C HIS A 40 -10.42 -6.41 2.94
N GLN A 41 -9.40 -6.66 2.12
CA GLN A 41 -9.40 -7.70 1.10
C GLN A 41 -8.25 -8.68 1.34
N THR A 42 -8.51 -9.95 1.04
CA THR A 42 -7.48 -10.99 1.01
C THR A 42 -7.17 -11.32 -0.43
N PHE A 43 -5.91 -11.18 -0.81
CA PHE A 43 -5.41 -11.54 -2.13
C PHE A 43 -4.84 -12.96 -2.07
N GLU A 44 -5.32 -13.84 -2.92
CA GLU A 44 -4.70 -15.15 -3.14
C GLU A 44 -3.67 -15.04 -4.26
N ILE A 45 -2.40 -15.24 -3.94
CA ILE A 45 -1.30 -15.13 -4.90
C ILE A 45 -0.53 -16.45 -4.92
N GLN A 46 -0.38 -17.03 -6.11
CA GLN A 46 0.37 -18.26 -6.24
C GLN A 46 1.86 -18.05 -5.95
N PRO A 47 2.55 -19.00 -5.30
CA PRO A 47 3.94 -18.81 -4.89
C PRO A 47 4.88 -18.41 -6.04
N GLU A 48 4.71 -19.00 -7.22
CA GLU A 48 5.48 -18.68 -8.43
C GLU A 48 5.23 -17.27 -8.96
N GLN A 49 4.11 -16.64 -8.59
CA GLN A 49 3.74 -15.29 -8.99
C GLN A 49 4.26 -14.23 -8.02
N LEU A 50 4.57 -14.60 -6.76
CA LEU A 50 5.00 -13.65 -5.72
C LEU A 50 6.19 -12.77 -6.15
N PRO A 51 7.28 -13.31 -6.77
CA PRO A 51 8.40 -12.46 -7.21
C PRO A 51 7.99 -11.44 -8.28
N ARG A 52 7.08 -11.82 -9.19
CA ARG A 52 6.58 -10.93 -10.24
C ARG A 52 5.69 -9.84 -9.66
N VAL A 53 4.84 -10.18 -8.69
CA VAL A 53 4.00 -9.21 -7.98
C VAL A 53 4.89 -8.21 -7.24
N LEU A 54 5.92 -8.69 -6.52
CA LEU A 54 6.87 -7.85 -5.81
C LEU A 54 7.54 -6.82 -6.72
N ALA A 55 8.01 -7.25 -7.90
CA ALA A 55 8.62 -6.35 -8.89
C ALA A 55 7.63 -5.31 -9.44
N GLY A 56 6.37 -5.70 -9.67
CA GLY A 56 5.32 -4.77 -10.12
C GLY A 56 4.97 -3.72 -9.08
N LEU A 57 5.03 -4.04 -7.79
CA LEU A 57 4.73 -3.11 -6.70
C LEU A 57 5.74 -1.96 -6.63
N ASP A 58 7.01 -2.20 -6.96
CA ASP A 58 8.01 -1.14 -7.02
C ASP A 58 7.71 -0.10 -8.11
N GLU A 59 7.23 -0.55 -9.27
CA GLU A 59 6.79 0.35 -10.34
C GLU A 59 5.57 1.18 -9.91
N VAL A 60 4.59 0.54 -9.28
CA VAL A 60 3.38 1.21 -8.78
C VAL A 60 3.73 2.24 -7.71
N ARG A 61 4.61 1.89 -6.76
CA ARG A 61 5.13 2.81 -5.76
C ARG A 61 5.78 4.03 -6.41
N GLY A 62 6.61 3.81 -7.43
CA GLY A 62 7.28 4.87 -8.19
C GLY A 62 6.29 5.88 -8.80
N LYS A 63 5.16 5.40 -9.35
CA LYS A 63 4.10 6.27 -9.90
C LYS A 63 3.45 7.14 -8.83
N TYR A 64 3.22 6.64 -7.62
CA TYR A 64 2.67 7.46 -6.55
C TYR A 64 3.68 8.47 -5.97
N VAL A 65 4.97 8.13 -5.95
CA VAL A 65 6.03 9.11 -5.62
C VAL A 65 6.06 10.24 -6.65
N GLU A 66 5.92 9.92 -7.93
CA GLU A 66 5.81 10.94 -8.98
C GLU A 66 4.55 11.79 -8.82
N ALA A 67 3.39 11.17 -8.56
CA ALA A 67 2.14 11.88 -8.31
C ALA A 67 2.25 12.83 -7.11
N GLN A 68 2.89 12.40 -6.02
CA GLN A 68 3.16 13.24 -4.86
C GLN A 68 4.04 14.45 -5.23
N ARG A 69 5.09 14.23 -6.02
CA ARG A 69 5.95 15.32 -6.52
C ARG A 69 5.16 16.32 -7.39
N LEU A 70 4.27 15.84 -8.25
CA LEU A 70 3.42 16.70 -9.08
C LEU A 70 2.43 17.50 -8.23
N ALA A 71 1.88 16.92 -7.16
CA ALA A 71 1.03 17.63 -6.21
C ALA A 71 1.77 18.80 -5.55
N VAL A 72 3.03 18.62 -5.15
CA VAL A 72 3.89 19.70 -4.64
C VAL A 72 4.13 20.80 -5.70
N GLN A 73 4.32 20.42 -6.96
CA GLN A 73 4.49 21.42 -8.03
C GLN A 73 3.21 22.21 -8.26
N LEU A 74 2.06 21.54 -8.23
CA LEU A 74 0.75 22.17 -8.40
C LEU A 74 0.43 23.13 -7.25
N SER A 75 0.82 22.80 -6.01
CA SER A 75 0.63 23.68 -4.85
C SER A 75 1.50 24.94 -4.90
N ALA A 76 2.58 24.94 -5.68
CA ALA A 76 3.46 26.08 -5.88
C ALA A 76 3.00 27.03 -7.00
N VAL A 77 1.95 26.70 -7.75
CA VAL A 77 1.50 27.51 -8.89
C VAL A 77 0.98 28.88 -8.44
N THR A 78 1.46 29.94 -9.11
CA THR A 78 1.07 31.33 -8.85
C THR A 78 -0.06 31.80 -9.78
N PRO A 79 -1.00 32.61 -9.27
CA PRO A 79 -2.04 33.18 -10.11
C PRO A 79 -1.43 34.15 -11.13
N PRO A 80 -1.90 34.14 -12.39
CA PRO A 80 -1.42 35.05 -13.44
C PRO A 80 -1.90 36.50 -13.23
N PHE A 81 -2.97 36.70 -12.46
CA PHE A 81 -3.57 38.00 -12.18
C PHE A 81 -3.87 38.12 -10.68
N ALA A 82 -3.85 39.37 -10.19
CA ALA A 82 -4.07 39.69 -8.79
C ALA A 82 -5.54 40.02 -8.47
N ASP A 83 -6.47 39.79 -9.40
CA ASP A 83 -7.89 39.95 -9.12
C ASP A 83 -8.37 38.88 -8.13
N ASP A 84 -9.33 39.26 -7.29
CA ASP A 84 -9.80 38.43 -6.18
C ASP A 84 -10.31 37.06 -6.64
N THR A 85 -10.90 36.98 -7.83
CA THR A 85 -11.45 35.73 -8.37
C THR A 85 -10.33 34.77 -8.75
N THR A 86 -9.33 35.25 -9.50
CA THR A 86 -8.16 34.45 -9.88
C THR A 86 -7.37 34.01 -8.65
N VAL A 87 -7.12 34.90 -7.69
CA VAL A 87 -6.40 34.56 -6.45
C VAL A 87 -7.16 33.51 -5.65
N ALA A 88 -8.48 33.63 -5.49
CA ALA A 88 -9.30 32.65 -4.78
C ALA A 88 -9.35 31.29 -5.50
N ALA A 89 -9.41 31.28 -6.84
CA ALA A 89 -9.36 30.04 -7.62
C ALA A 89 -8.03 29.30 -7.43
N PHE A 90 -6.90 30.01 -7.52
CA PHE A 90 -5.58 29.42 -7.33
C PHE A 90 -5.37 28.97 -5.88
N LYS A 91 -5.91 29.69 -4.89
CA LYS A 91 -5.90 29.22 -3.50
C LYS A 91 -6.56 27.84 -3.36
N LYS A 92 -7.74 27.63 -3.95
CA LYS A 92 -8.43 26.32 -3.94
C LYS A 92 -7.63 25.24 -4.67
N ILE A 93 -7.00 25.56 -5.79
CA ILE A 93 -6.12 24.62 -6.52
C ILE A 93 -4.97 24.18 -5.61
N ARG A 94 -4.33 25.12 -4.92
CA ARG A 94 -3.25 24.80 -3.99
C ARG A 94 -3.71 23.92 -2.86
N GLU A 95 -4.84 24.23 -2.22
CA GLU A 95 -5.43 23.42 -1.14
C GLU A 95 -5.74 21.99 -1.61
N ARG A 96 -6.30 21.83 -2.81
CA ARG A 96 -6.58 20.51 -3.40
C ARG A 96 -5.32 19.74 -3.78
N ALA A 97 -4.26 20.45 -4.14
CA ALA A 97 -2.96 19.85 -4.42
C ALA A 97 -2.26 19.41 -3.12
N GLN A 98 -2.22 20.29 -2.12
CA GLN A 98 -1.52 20.09 -0.85
C GLN A 98 -2.13 20.95 0.27
N GLY A 99 -2.33 20.35 1.45
CA GLY A 99 -2.73 21.07 2.67
C GLY A 99 -4.24 21.18 2.90
N GLY A 100 -5.08 20.75 1.96
CA GLY A 100 -6.50 20.47 2.18
C GLY A 100 -6.74 19.01 2.58
N GLU A 101 -7.84 18.74 3.26
CA GLU A 101 -8.26 17.36 3.58
C GLU A 101 -8.47 16.55 2.29
N GLY A 102 -7.87 15.35 2.23
CA GLY A 102 -7.94 14.48 1.07
C GLY A 102 -7.28 15.09 -0.18
N CYS A 103 -6.27 15.95 0.01
CA CYS A 103 -5.54 16.52 -1.11
C CYS A 103 -4.77 15.44 -1.90
N LEU A 104 -4.33 15.81 -3.11
CA LEU A 104 -3.58 14.91 -3.99
C LEU A 104 -2.31 14.39 -3.31
N TYR A 105 -1.61 15.24 -2.56
CA TYR A 105 -0.41 14.87 -1.82
C TYR A 105 -0.68 13.77 -0.78
N ASP A 106 -1.69 13.97 0.08
CA ASP A 106 -2.02 13.03 1.15
C ASP A 106 -2.55 11.71 0.57
N THR A 107 -3.34 11.80 -0.51
CA THR A 107 -3.84 10.61 -1.23
C THR A 107 -2.68 9.80 -1.80
N ALA A 108 -1.71 10.46 -2.46
CA ALA A 108 -0.54 9.78 -2.98
C ALA A 108 0.31 9.16 -1.85
N GLN A 109 0.48 9.86 -0.72
CA GLN A 109 1.17 9.31 0.45
C GLN A 109 0.47 8.06 1.00
N GLY A 110 -0.85 8.11 1.18
CA GLY A 110 -1.62 6.96 1.66
C GLY A 110 -1.52 5.76 0.73
N MET A 111 -1.45 5.98 -0.59
CA MET A 111 -1.22 4.91 -1.56
C MET A 111 0.22 4.37 -1.49
N ILE A 112 1.23 5.20 -1.26
CA ILE A 112 2.61 4.76 -1.03
C ILE A 112 2.68 3.85 0.20
N ASP A 113 2.10 4.29 1.31
CA ASP A 113 2.10 3.54 2.57
C ASP A 113 1.38 2.19 2.41
N TRP A 114 0.27 2.19 1.66
CA TRP A 114 -0.44 0.97 1.31
C TRP A 114 0.42 0.00 0.49
N VAL A 115 1.08 0.49 -0.57
CA VAL A 115 1.98 -0.31 -1.41
C VAL A 115 3.13 -0.86 -0.60
N ASP A 116 3.74 -0.07 0.28
CA ASP A 116 4.85 -0.49 1.13
C ASP A 116 4.41 -1.60 2.11
N GLY A 117 3.22 -1.48 2.70
CA GLY A 117 2.63 -2.53 3.54
C GLY A 117 2.34 -3.82 2.77
N PHE A 118 1.77 -3.71 1.56
CA PHE A 118 1.48 -4.88 0.72
C PHE A 118 2.77 -5.55 0.23
N LYS A 119 3.79 -4.77 -0.14
CA LYS A 119 5.12 -5.24 -0.52
C LYS A 119 5.77 -6.05 0.60
N ALA A 120 5.72 -5.55 1.84
CA ALA A 120 6.25 -6.26 3.00
C ALA A 120 5.55 -7.62 3.21
N ALA A 121 4.23 -7.66 3.05
CA ALA A 121 3.48 -8.91 3.17
C ALA A 121 3.80 -9.92 2.05
N VAL A 122 3.98 -9.46 0.80
CA VAL A 122 4.43 -10.31 -0.32
C VAL A 122 5.84 -10.84 -0.07
N GLN A 123 6.77 -9.99 0.38
CA GLN A 123 8.14 -10.38 0.70
C GLN A 123 8.15 -11.48 1.77
N LYS A 124 7.35 -11.30 2.82
CA LYS A 124 7.18 -12.31 3.87
C LYS A 124 6.58 -13.62 3.35
N ALA A 125 5.60 -13.55 2.45
CA ALA A 125 5.03 -14.75 1.83
C ALA A 125 6.08 -15.57 1.07
N ILE A 126 7.01 -14.90 0.38
CA ILE A 126 8.13 -15.56 -0.31
C ILE A 126 9.04 -16.28 0.70
N GLU A 127 9.43 -15.59 1.78
CA GLU A 127 10.29 -16.15 2.82
C GLU A 127 9.65 -17.35 3.53
N ASP A 128 8.37 -17.22 3.87
CA ASP A 128 7.60 -18.27 4.54
C ASP A 128 7.42 -19.50 3.65
N HIS A 129 7.19 -19.30 2.35
CA HIS A 129 7.10 -20.41 1.38
C HIS A 129 8.43 -21.15 1.24
N GLN A 130 9.55 -20.43 1.10
CA GLN A 130 10.89 -21.03 1.04
C GLN A 130 11.21 -21.85 2.29
N ARG A 131 10.86 -21.32 3.47
CA ARG A 131 11.05 -22.03 4.74
C ARG A 131 10.27 -23.34 4.78
N ILE A 132 9.01 -23.35 4.35
CA ILE A 132 8.17 -24.56 4.28
C ILE A 132 8.77 -25.59 3.31
N ASP A 133 9.23 -25.16 2.13
CA ASP A 133 9.84 -26.03 1.13
C ASP A 133 11.13 -26.69 1.65
N ASP A 134 11.96 -25.94 2.39
CA ASP A 134 13.18 -26.46 2.98
C ASP A 134 12.89 -27.43 4.14
N GLU A 135 11.92 -27.13 5.00
CA GLU A 135 11.46 -28.03 6.07
C GLU A 135 10.94 -29.35 5.50
N ASN A 136 10.14 -29.30 4.42
CA ASN A 136 9.63 -30.50 3.73
C ASN A 136 10.72 -31.32 3.04
N ARG A 137 11.82 -30.69 2.60
CA ARG A 137 12.95 -31.40 1.98
C ARG A 137 13.84 -32.12 3.00
N MET A 138 13.88 -31.62 4.24
CA MET A 138 14.69 -32.18 5.32
C MET A 138 13.97 -33.24 6.16
N ALA A 139 12.64 -33.35 6.03
CA ALA A 139 11.79 -34.36 6.68
C ALA A 139 11.74 -35.68 5.90
#